data_AF-A0A960ZFW5-F1
#
_entry.id   AF-A0A960ZFW5-F1
#
_cell.length_a   1.000
_cell.length_b   1.000
_cell.length_c   1.000
_cell.angle_alpha   90.00
_cell.angle_beta   90.00
_cell.angle_gamma   90.00
#
_symmetry.space_group_name_H-M   'P 1'
#
loop_
_entity.id
_entity.type
_entity.pdbx_description
1 polymer ?
#
loop_
_entity_poly.entity_id
_entity_poly.type
_entity_poly.pdbx_seq_one_letter_code
_entity_poly.pdbx_strand_id
1 'polypeptide(L)'
;MILCVSLVNLYYARCRAVWLLISFFMFIIIFLRVNRVIRYSILVLLIVLVCSPWVRTFIRSNLENDVRPYIWQGTLHMIAQAPLIGVGAGNFFIEYPKYRPHEYFLLPKASDNTRHAHNELLEVWAETGSFGVCLLLAVFACVGYGVFSAHKQKKMDALGGAVVFSSAGILLHNMVDVNMRFTAMAVVFWCNLGILSALYEPASKLVIPLWIRNQKSLVWSMFILCCAGVLWYCVVQSFRSEVLFQKGYDARVNNDLKNAVAYYEKAVQIQPNNLSLLYHAAFAFNSAGQREQAVVLYDRIMECAPYYASVHKNSAICNMMLKHFKKAVEQYITFSQLNPYDPETYLNLSYCLHEMGDTAQSRSMQMKALEMYVWRAEQFFNRKEYRKAREYLETPLKIAPDNSAVVIVYARSCAGLKDTSSAVSILKDYLKRFPNDQTAQNILKECVSDLQK
;
A
#
# COMPACT_ATOMS: atom_id res chain seq x y z
N MET A 1 -16.92 -11.27 32.17
CA MET A 1 -17.47 -11.83 30.91
C MET A 1 -17.00 -11.06 29.68
N ILE A 2 -17.34 -9.77 29.52
CA ILE A 2 -16.94 -8.95 28.35
C ILE A 2 -15.43 -8.96 28.13
N LEU A 3 -14.62 -8.74 29.18
CA LEU A 3 -13.15 -8.79 29.08
C LEU A 3 -12.63 -10.14 28.55
N CYS A 4 -13.17 -11.25 29.06
CA CYS A 4 -12.78 -12.60 28.64
C CYS A 4 -13.16 -12.84 27.17
N VAL A 5 -14.37 -12.44 26.76
CA VAL A 5 -14.82 -12.54 25.36
C VAL A 5 -13.96 -11.67 24.44
N SER A 6 -13.60 -10.46 24.87
CA SER A 6 -12.69 -9.58 24.11
C SER A 6 -11.29 -10.18 23.98
N LEU A 7 -10.75 -10.78 25.03
CA LEU A 7 -9.44 -11.46 25.00
C LEU A 7 -9.45 -12.69 24.08
N VAL A 8 -10.54 -13.46 24.11
CA VAL A 8 -10.74 -14.60 23.21
C VAL A 8 -10.86 -14.13 21.76
N ASN A 9 -11.64 -13.09 21.48
CA ASN A 9 -11.73 -12.48 20.15
C ASN A 9 -10.37 -11.96 19.66
N LEU A 10 -9.59 -11.32 20.54
CA LEU A 10 -8.25 -10.83 20.21
C LEU A 10 -7.27 -11.96 19.89
N TYR A 11 -7.38 -13.09 20.59
CA TYR A 11 -6.59 -14.28 20.30
C TYR A 11 -6.95 -14.84 18.90
N TYR A 12 -8.24 -15.01 18.62
CA TYR A 12 -8.69 -15.53 17.31
C TYR A 12 -8.45 -14.56 16.16
N ALA A 13 -8.49 -13.24 16.40
CA ALA A 13 -8.14 -12.22 15.42
C ALA A 13 -6.64 -12.20 15.07
N ARG A 14 -5.79 -12.95 15.79
CA ARG A 14 -4.33 -13.01 15.61
C ARG A 14 -3.66 -11.63 15.59
N CYS A 15 -4.26 -10.64 16.25
CA CYS A 15 -3.80 -9.26 16.21
C CYS A 15 -2.62 -9.08 17.17
N ARG A 16 -1.39 -9.19 16.64
CA ARG A 16 -0.15 -9.11 17.45
C ARG A 16 0.05 -7.75 18.11
N ALA A 17 -0.40 -6.67 17.46
CA ALA A 17 -0.27 -5.30 17.97
C ALA A 17 -0.98 -5.10 19.31
N VAL A 18 -2.14 -5.73 19.52
CA VAL A 18 -2.91 -5.56 20.76
C VAL A 18 -2.22 -6.22 21.94
N TRP A 19 -1.65 -7.42 21.75
CA TRP A 19 -0.88 -8.09 22.81
C TRP A 19 0.38 -7.32 23.20
N LEU A 20 1.05 -6.70 22.21
CA LEU A 20 2.17 -5.78 22.47
C LEU A 20 1.71 -4.54 23.25
N LEU A 21 0.59 -3.91 22.88
CA LEU A 21 0.03 -2.76 23.59
C LEU A 21 -0.37 -3.11 25.03
N ILE A 22 -1.06 -4.23 25.25
CA ILE A 22 -1.43 -4.69 26.61
C ILE A 22 -0.16 -4.90 27.45
N SER A 23 0.86 -5.54 26.88
CA SER A 23 2.12 -5.80 27.58
C SER A 23 2.86 -4.51 27.91
N PHE A 24 2.89 -3.56 26.97
CA PHE A 24 3.48 -2.23 27.16
C PHE A 24 2.75 -1.42 28.25
N PHE A 25 1.41 -1.45 28.29
CA PHE A 25 0.64 -0.76 29.33
C PHE A 25 0.79 -1.40 30.70
N MET A 26 0.76 -2.74 30.79
CA MET A 26 1.06 -3.45 32.03
C MET A 26 2.46 -3.10 32.55
N PHE A 27 3.43 -3.04 31.63
CA PHE A 27 4.77 -2.58 31.94
C PHE A 27 4.77 -1.14 32.49
N ILE A 28 4.08 -0.18 31.86
CA ILE A 28 3.98 1.21 32.35
C ILE A 28 3.36 1.25 33.76
N ILE A 29 2.27 0.53 34.00
CA ILE A 29 1.60 0.51 35.31
C ILE A 29 2.54 0.00 36.40
N ILE A 30 3.25 -1.09 36.12
CA ILE A 30 4.25 -1.64 37.05
C ILE A 30 5.39 -0.63 37.22
N PHE A 31 5.96 -0.13 36.13
CA PHE A 31 7.07 0.83 36.14
C PHE A 31 6.75 2.07 36.99
N LEU A 32 5.54 2.62 36.89
CA LEU A 32 5.09 3.78 37.66
C LEU A 32 4.81 3.49 39.14
N ARG A 33 4.68 2.22 39.55
CA ARG A 33 4.45 1.81 40.95
C ARG A 33 5.71 1.41 41.69
N VAL A 34 6.79 1.09 40.97
CA VAL A 34 8.06 0.69 41.60
C VAL A 34 8.90 1.93 41.98
N ASN A 35 9.81 1.78 42.95
CA ASN A 35 10.71 2.84 43.42
C ASN A 35 11.68 3.33 42.32
N ARG A 36 12.31 4.50 42.55
CA ARG A 36 13.18 5.16 41.55
C ARG A 36 14.39 4.31 41.16
N VAL A 37 15.00 3.58 42.09
CA VAL A 37 16.19 2.75 41.82
C VAL A 37 15.84 1.67 40.79
N ILE A 38 14.78 0.90 41.02
CA ILE A 38 14.38 -0.16 40.11
C ILE A 38 13.91 0.40 38.76
N ARG A 39 13.25 1.58 38.72
CA ARG A 39 12.93 2.24 37.44
C ARG A 39 14.17 2.53 36.61
N TYR A 40 15.22 3.10 37.21
CA TYR A 40 16.46 3.37 36.49
C TYR A 40 17.13 2.06 36.05
N SER A 41 17.14 1.03 36.90
CA SER A 41 17.66 -0.30 36.51
C SER A 41 16.91 -0.90 35.32
N ILE A 42 15.58 -0.79 35.29
CA ILE A 42 14.75 -1.25 34.16
C ILE A 42 15.06 -0.45 32.90
N LEU A 43 15.19 0.89 32.99
CA LEU A 43 15.53 1.73 31.83
C LEU A 43 16.91 1.38 31.27
N VAL A 44 17.91 1.21 32.14
CA VAL A 44 19.25 0.78 31.73
C VAL A 44 19.19 -0.59 31.06
N LEU A 45 18.46 -1.55 31.64
CA LEU A 45 18.29 -2.88 31.05
C LEU A 45 17.61 -2.82 29.66
N LEU A 46 16.58 -1.99 29.50
CA LEU A 46 15.91 -1.77 28.21
C LEU A 46 16.87 -1.16 27.18
N ILE A 47 17.67 -0.17 27.56
CA ILE A 47 18.67 0.43 26.68
C ILE A 47 19.70 -0.63 26.26
N VAL A 48 20.21 -1.42 27.20
CA VAL A 48 21.15 -2.52 26.91
C VAL A 48 20.51 -3.55 25.98
N LEU A 49 19.25 -3.92 26.22
CA LEU A 49 18.52 -4.87 25.38
C LEU A 49 18.32 -4.31 23.96
N VAL A 50 17.85 -3.07 23.82
CA VAL A 50 17.63 -2.42 22.51
C VAL A 50 18.94 -2.24 21.75
N CYS A 51 20.03 -1.92 22.44
CA CYS A 51 21.36 -1.80 21.86
C CYS A 51 22.04 -3.16 21.60
N SER A 52 21.47 -4.27 22.07
CA SER A 52 22.08 -5.59 21.94
C SER A 52 22.17 -6.02 20.47
N PRO A 53 23.22 -6.77 20.09
CA PRO A 53 23.33 -7.33 18.75
C PRO A 53 22.13 -8.22 18.38
N TRP A 54 21.55 -8.91 19.35
CA TRP A 54 20.39 -9.77 19.13
C TRP A 54 19.16 -8.99 18.67
N VAL A 55 18.81 -7.90 19.36
CA VAL A 55 17.68 -7.03 18.95
C VAL A 55 17.95 -6.39 17.59
N ARG A 56 19.19 -5.94 17.32
CA ARG A 56 19.55 -5.40 16.00
C ARG A 56 19.35 -6.43 14.89
N THR A 57 19.81 -7.66 15.07
CA THR A 57 19.64 -8.73 14.07
C THR A 57 18.17 -9.11 13.92
N PHE A 58 17.41 -9.16 15.01
CA PHE A 58 15.97 -9.42 14.98
C PHE A 58 15.20 -8.31 14.25
N ILE A 59 15.51 -7.04 14.51
CA ILE A 59 14.89 -5.91 13.80
C ILE A 59 15.25 -5.97 12.32
N ARG A 60 16.52 -6.19 11.99
CA ARG A 60 17.01 -6.29 10.61
C ARG A 60 16.31 -7.39 9.83
N SER A 61 16.22 -8.61 10.38
CA SER A 61 15.57 -9.73 9.70
C SER A 61 14.07 -9.50 9.48
N ASN A 62 13.39 -8.78 10.38
CA ASN A 62 11.99 -8.41 10.20
C ASN A 62 11.79 -7.25 9.21
N LEU A 63 12.74 -6.32 9.11
CA LEU A 63 12.68 -5.17 8.20
C LEU A 63 13.10 -5.50 6.77
N GLU A 64 13.94 -6.53 6.56
CA GLU A 64 14.49 -6.88 5.23
C GLU A 64 13.42 -7.13 4.15
N ASN A 65 12.20 -7.52 4.54
CA ASN A 65 11.08 -7.75 3.63
C ASN A 65 9.93 -6.73 3.82
N ASP A 66 10.09 -5.73 4.68
CA ASP A 66 9.07 -4.71 4.91
C ASP A 66 9.22 -3.57 3.90
N VAL A 67 8.10 -3.21 3.28
CA VAL A 67 8.03 -2.12 2.30
C VAL A 67 7.97 -0.74 2.96
N ARG A 68 7.55 -0.68 4.23
CA ARG A 68 7.30 0.59 4.95
C ARG A 68 8.50 1.53 5.02
N PRO A 69 9.74 1.09 5.27
CA PRO A 69 10.89 1.99 5.27
C PRO A 69 11.07 2.75 3.95
N TYR A 70 10.86 2.08 2.82
CA TYR A 70 10.92 2.70 1.49
C TYR A 70 9.73 3.63 1.25
N ILE A 71 8.54 3.29 1.78
CA ILE A 71 7.37 4.17 1.76
C ILE A 71 7.63 5.45 2.54
N TRP A 72 8.20 5.33 3.75
CA TRP A 72 8.55 6.48 4.57
C TRP A 72 9.63 7.32 3.91
N GLN A 73 10.64 6.71 3.29
CA GLN A 73 11.66 7.43 2.53
C GLN A 73 11.03 8.25 1.39
N GLY A 74 10.19 7.64 0.55
CA GLY A 74 9.49 8.37 -0.51
C GLY A 74 8.57 9.47 0.03
N THR A 75 7.89 9.20 1.15
CA THR A 75 7.04 10.20 1.83
C THR A 75 7.85 11.39 2.34
N LEU A 76 9.04 11.16 2.89
CA LEU A 76 9.94 12.23 3.33
C LEU A 76 10.44 13.07 2.15
N HIS A 77 10.72 12.46 0.99
CA HIS A 77 11.03 13.20 -0.23
C HIS A 77 9.85 14.05 -0.71
N MET A 78 8.62 13.52 -0.61
CA MET A 78 7.40 14.27 -0.91
C MET A 78 7.22 15.47 0.03
N ILE A 79 7.42 15.26 1.35
CA ILE A 79 7.41 16.34 2.35
C ILE A 79 8.47 17.39 2.05
N ALA A 80 9.68 16.98 1.67
CA ALA A 80 10.77 17.91 1.38
C ALA A 80 10.47 18.86 0.21
N GLN A 81 9.61 18.46 -0.75
CA GLN A 81 9.21 19.34 -1.86
C GLN A 81 8.11 20.34 -1.48
N ALA A 82 7.25 20.02 -0.51
CA ALA A 82 6.15 20.89 -0.08
C ALA A 82 5.99 20.91 1.45
N PRO A 83 7.02 21.33 2.22
CA PRO A 83 7.06 21.08 3.66
C PRO A 83 5.99 21.84 4.46
N LEU A 84 5.58 23.03 3.99
CA LEU A 84 4.67 23.91 4.71
C LEU A 84 3.19 23.62 4.47
N ILE A 85 2.82 23.33 3.21
CA ILE A 85 1.43 23.18 2.76
C ILE A 85 1.06 21.75 2.35
N GLY A 86 2.06 20.90 2.11
CA GLY A 86 1.86 19.55 1.56
C GLY A 86 1.38 19.56 0.11
N VAL A 87 0.98 18.40 -0.38
CA VAL A 87 0.47 18.20 -1.75
C VAL A 87 -1.06 18.27 -1.87
N GLY A 88 -1.75 18.59 -0.78
CA GLY A 88 -3.21 18.61 -0.66
C GLY A 88 -3.77 17.38 0.07
N ALA A 89 -4.81 17.61 0.87
CA ALA A 89 -5.50 16.58 1.64
C ALA A 89 -6.09 15.50 0.72
N GLY A 90 -5.78 14.23 0.99
CA GLY A 90 -6.25 13.08 0.19
C GLY A 90 -5.45 12.81 -1.08
N ASN A 91 -4.43 13.60 -1.41
CA ASN A 91 -3.65 13.44 -2.64
C ASN A 91 -2.42 12.55 -2.47
N PHE A 92 -2.17 11.95 -1.29
CA PHE A 92 -1.00 11.11 -1.07
C PHE A 92 -0.85 10.03 -2.15
N PHE A 93 -1.89 9.24 -2.38
CA PHE A 93 -1.83 8.14 -3.35
C PHE A 93 -1.65 8.58 -4.81
N ILE A 94 -1.96 9.84 -5.11
CA ILE A 94 -1.86 10.43 -6.46
C ILE A 94 -0.40 10.83 -6.73
N GLU A 95 0.22 11.50 -5.75
CA GLU A 95 1.56 12.08 -5.89
C GLU A 95 2.67 11.12 -5.51
N TYR A 96 2.45 10.27 -4.50
CA TYR A 96 3.46 9.38 -3.94
C TYR A 96 4.21 8.51 -4.97
N PRO A 97 3.58 7.94 -6.02
CA PRO A 97 4.29 7.13 -7.01
C PRO A 97 5.51 7.82 -7.64
N LYS A 98 5.50 9.16 -7.77
CA LYS A 98 6.64 9.96 -8.25
C LYS A 98 7.86 9.90 -7.33
N TYR A 99 7.64 9.73 -6.03
CA TYR A 99 8.68 9.80 -4.98
C TYR A 99 9.14 8.42 -4.51
N ARG A 100 8.51 7.36 -5.01
CA ARG A 100 8.78 5.99 -4.60
C ARG A 100 10.20 5.59 -5.05
N PRO A 101 11.07 5.14 -4.13
CA PRO A 101 12.37 4.60 -4.51
C PRO A 101 12.21 3.37 -5.41
N HIS A 102 13.07 3.20 -6.42
CA HIS A 102 12.97 2.05 -7.34
C HIS A 102 13.22 0.73 -6.60
N GLU A 103 14.07 0.74 -5.58
CA GLU A 103 14.40 -0.41 -4.73
C GLU A 103 13.17 -0.97 -4.01
N TYR A 104 12.10 -0.18 -3.86
CA TYR A 104 10.82 -0.64 -3.34
C TYR A 104 10.32 -1.90 -4.05
N PHE A 105 10.45 -1.95 -5.39
CA PHE A 105 9.97 -3.07 -6.21
C PHE A 105 10.82 -4.33 -6.09
N LEU A 106 11.98 -4.24 -5.43
CA LEU A 106 12.82 -5.40 -5.13
C LEU A 106 12.18 -6.29 -4.04
N LEU A 107 11.21 -5.75 -3.29
CA LEU A 107 10.62 -6.41 -2.14
C LEU A 107 9.43 -7.32 -2.50
N PRO A 108 9.21 -8.42 -1.76
CA PRO A 108 8.12 -9.37 -2.03
C PRO A 108 6.71 -8.77 -2.01
N LYS A 109 6.50 -7.75 -1.16
CA LYS A 109 5.20 -7.13 -0.90
C LYS A 109 5.01 -5.81 -1.66
N ALA A 110 5.90 -5.51 -2.60
CA ALA A 110 5.79 -4.31 -3.41
C ALA A 110 4.51 -4.34 -4.25
N SER A 111 3.88 -3.18 -4.37
CA SER A 111 2.67 -2.96 -5.16
C SER A 111 2.79 -1.64 -5.92
N ASP A 112 2.30 -1.62 -7.16
CA ASP A 112 2.20 -0.39 -7.95
C ASP A 112 1.33 0.67 -7.26
N ASN A 113 0.35 0.20 -6.47
CA ASN A 113 -0.58 1.04 -5.73
C ASN A 113 -0.18 1.11 -4.24
N THR A 114 0.22 2.30 -3.80
CA THR A 114 0.51 2.60 -2.39
C THR A 114 -0.45 3.69 -1.95
N ARG A 115 -1.53 3.31 -1.26
CA ARG A 115 -2.59 4.24 -0.89
C ARG A 115 -2.23 5.16 0.27
N HIS A 116 -1.32 4.72 1.13
CA HIS A 116 -1.01 5.34 2.41
C HIS A 116 0.47 5.22 2.75
N ALA A 117 0.96 6.16 3.56
CA ALA A 117 2.34 6.16 4.06
C ALA A 117 2.58 5.07 5.10
N HIS A 118 1.53 4.44 5.63
CA HIS A 118 1.58 3.57 6.81
C HIS A 118 2.22 4.26 8.03
N ASN A 119 1.98 5.57 8.14
CA ASN A 119 2.31 6.41 9.27
C ASN A 119 1.46 7.67 9.15
N GLU A 120 0.49 7.81 10.05
CA GLU A 120 -0.51 8.89 9.99
C GLU A 120 0.14 10.27 10.05
N LEU A 121 1.20 10.45 10.85
CA LEU A 121 1.88 11.74 10.98
C LEU A 121 2.63 12.10 9.71
N LEU A 122 3.35 11.15 9.11
CA LEU A 122 4.03 11.37 7.83
C LEU A 122 3.02 11.66 6.72
N GLU A 123 1.90 10.95 6.69
CA GLU A 123 0.86 11.19 5.68
C GLU A 123 0.19 12.56 5.85
N VAL A 124 -0.20 12.92 7.08
CA VAL A 124 -0.74 14.26 7.39
C VAL A 124 0.28 15.33 7.01
N TRP A 125 1.56 15.15 7.30
CA TRP A 125 2.59 16.10 6.89
C TRP A 125 2.71 16.19 5.37
N ALA A 126 2.76 15.07 4.68
CA ALA A 126 2.93 15.07 3.23
C ALA A 126 1.71 15.67 2.51
N GLU A 127 0.50 15.49 3.03
CA GLU A 127 -0.73 16.02 2.45
C GLU A 127 -1.03 17.46 2.84
N THR A 128 -0.80 17.84 4.10
CA THR A 128 -1.25 19.14 4.66
C THR A 128 -0.11 20.03 5.17
N GLY A 129 1.12 19.56 5.04
CA GLY A 129 2.31 20.30 5.45
C GLY A 129 2.45 20.45 6.96
N SER A 130 3.44 21.26 7.37
CA SER A 130 3.69 21.59 8.77
C SER A 130 2.47 22.23 9.42
N PHE A 131 1.64 22.96 8.67
CA PHE A 131 0.43 23.56 9.23
C PHE A 131 -0.54 22.50 9.77
N GLY A 132 -0.87 21.47 8.97
CA GLY A 132 -1.79 20.43 9.42
C GLY A 132 -1.20 19.56 10.53
N VAL A 133 0.12 19.31 10.51
CA VAL A 133 0.81 18.64 11.63
C VAL A 133 0.72 19.47 12.90
N CYS A 134 0.99 20.78 12.84
CA CYS A 134 0.86 21.66 14.00
C CYS A 134 -0.57 21.67 14.55
N LEU A 135 -1.58 21.71 13.67
CA LEU A 135 -2.99 21.63 14.07
C LEU A 135 -3.31 20.29 14.75
N LEU A 136 -2.85 19.17 14.19
CA LEU A 136 -3.04 17.85 14.77
C LEU A 136 -2.38 17.73 16.15
N LEU A 137 -1.13 18.20 16.27
CA LEU A 137 -0.40 18.24 17.54
C LEU A 137 -1.07 19.18 18.55
N ALA A 138 -1.65 20.30 18.12
CA ALA A 138 -2.40 21.21 18.99
C ALA A 138 -3.64 20.53 19.57
N VAL A 139 -4.40 19.78 18.76
CA VAL A 139 -5.54 18.98 19.26
C VAL A 139 -5.07 17.99 20.33
N PHE A 140 -3.97 17.27 20.08
CA PHE A 140 -3.43 16.33 21.07
C PHE A 140 -2.90 17.03 22.33
N ALA A 141 -2.30 18.21 22.20
CA ALA A 141 -1.84 19.01 23.33
C ALA A 141 -3.02 19.52 24.19
N CYS A 142 -4.11 20.00 23.58
CA CYS A 142 -5.31 20.43 24.29
C CYS A 142 -5.94 19.28 25.09
N VAL A 143 -6.11 18.11 24.46
CA VAL A 143 -6.61 16.91 25.13
C VAL A 143 -5.68 16.49 26.26
N GLY A 144 -4.37 16.42 25.99
CA GLY A 144 -3.36 16.06 26.97
C GLY A 144 -3.35 17.00 28.18
N TYR A 145 -3.52 18.30 27.96
CA TYR A 145 -3.64 19.30 29.02
C TYR A 145 -4.90 19.08 29.87
N GLY A 146 -6.06 18.86 29.23
CA GLY A 146 -7.32 18.58 29.93
C GLY A 146 -7.21 17.34 30.84
N VAL A 147 -6.64 16.26 30.31
CA VAL A 147 -6.37 15.02 31.06
C VAL A 147 -5.41 15.26 32.23
N PHE A 148 -4.31 15.97 31.99
CA PHE A 148 -3.33 16.29 33.02
C PHE A 148 -3.92 17.15 34.15
N SER A 149 -4.72 18.16 33.78
CA SER A 149 -5.41 19.02 34.73
C SER A 149 -6.41 18.23 35.58
N ALA A 150 -7.19 17.34 34.97
CA ALA A 150 -8.12 16.44 35.67
C ALA A 150 -7.42 15.49 36.64
N HIS A 151 -6.28 14.92 36.22
CA HIS A 151 -5.45 14.08 37.07
C HIS A 151 -4.91 14.84 38.29
N LYS A 152 -4.35 16.04 38.07
CA LYS A 152 -3.80 16.88 39.14
C LYS A 152 -4.87 17.28 40.16
N GLN A 153 -6.10 17.51 39.70
CA GLN A 153 -7.25 17.81 40.56
C GLN A 153 -7.87 16.55 41.22
N LYS A 154 -7.27 15.35 41.04
CA LYS A 154 -7.79 14.05 41.51
C LYS A 154 -9.22 13.76 41.05
N LYS A 155 -9.65 14.35 39.93
CA LYS A 155 -10.98 14.14 39.35
C LYS A 155 -11.02 12.89 38.45
N MET A 156 -9.86 12.39 38.03
CA MET A 156 -9.79 11.29 37.07
C MET A 156 -10.12 9.94 37.72
N ASP A 157 -11.22 9.35 37.27
CA ASP A 157 -11.70 8.03 37.69
C ASP A 157 -11.15 6.91 36.81
N ALA A 158 -11.48 5.65 37.13
CA ALA A 158 -11.01 4.49 36.39
C ALA A 158 -11.48 4.51 34.92
N LEU A 159 -12.68 5.03 34.66
CA LEU A 159 -13.24 5.16 33.32
C LEU A 159 -12.44 6.18 32.49
N GLY A 160 -12.21 7.37 33.02
CA GLY A 160 -11.39 8.39 32.35
C GLY A 160 -9.97 7.91 32.08
N GLY A 161 -9.36 7.23 33.05
CA GLY A 161 -8.08 6.56 32.85
C GLY A 161 -8.12 5.59 31.65
N ALA A 162 -9.11 4.70 31.60
CA ALA A 162 -9.26 3.74 30.50
C ALA A 162 -9.43 4.41 29.13
N VAL A 163 -10.21 5.49 29.04
CA VAL A 163 -10.42 6.24 27.78
C VAL A 163 -9.14 6.93 27.31
N VAL A 164 -8.34 7.49 28.24
CA VAL A 164 -7.02 8.07 27.93
C VAL A 164 -6.07 6.99 27.38
N PHE A 165 -6.00 5.84 28.06
CA PHE A 165 -5.13 4.73 27.63
C PHE A 165 -5.54 4.18 26.25
N SER A 166 -6.84 4.02 26.01
CA SER A 166 -7.37 3.61 24.69
C SER A 166 -6.96 4.59 23.59
N SER A 167 -7.16 5.89 23.84
CA SER A 167 -6.82 6.95 22.88
C SER A 167 -5.31 7.01 22.60
N ALA A 168 -4.48 6.92 23.64
CA ALA A 168 -3.02 6.85 23.50
C ALA A 168 -2.57 5.61 22.70
N GLY A 169 -3.23 4.46 22.90
CA GLY A 169 -2.96 3.26 22.13
C GLY A 169 -3.24 3.43 20.62
N ILE A 170 -4.35 4.09 20.27
CA ILE A 170 -4.68 4.42 18.87
C ILE A 170 -3.61 5.33 18.26
N LEU A 171 -3.20 6.38 18.98
CA LEU A 171 -2.17 7.32 18.53
C LEU A 171 -0.80 6.67 18.36
N LEU A 172 -0.41 5.78 19.27
CA LEU A 172 0.84 5.03 19.15
C LEU A 172 0.79 4.09 17.94
N HIS A 173 -0.33 3.41 17.69
CA HIS A 173 -0.46 2.55 16.52
C HIS A 173 -0.43 3.33 15.20
N ASN A 174 -0.90 4.59 15.20
CA ASN A 174 -0.83 5.50 14.04
C ASN A 174 0.61 5.85 13.61
N MET A 175 1.63 5.55 14.42
CA MET A 175 3.04 5.73 14.03
C MET A 175 3.53 4.68 13.04
N VAL A 176 2.81 3.56 12.91
CA VAL A 176 3.20 2.42 12.06
C VAL A 176 2.06 1.91 11.17
N ASP A 177 0.92 2.60 11.22
CA ASP A 177 -0.29 2.32 10.45
C ASP A 177 -1.16 3.60 10.32
N VAL A 178 -2.27 3.53 9.59
CA VAL A 178 -3.21 4.65 9.34
C VAL A 178 -4.61 4.41 9.91
N ASN A 179 -4.69 4.16 11.23
CA ASN A 179 -5.96 3.71 11.84
C ASN A 179 -7.07 4.74 11.74
N MET A 180 -6.73 6.04 11.77
CA MET A 180 -7.72 7.11 11.73
C MET A 180 -8.36 7.28 10.35
N ARG A 181 -7.85 6.60 9.31
CA ARG A 181 -8.49 6.55 8.00
C ARG A 181 -9.62 5.52 7.91
N PHE A 182 -9.67 4.56 8.85
CA PHE A 182 -10.80 3.65 8.97
C PHE A 182 -11.91 4.30 9.81
N THR A 183 -13.08 4.50 9.21
CA THR A 183 -14.21 5.23 9.81
C THR A 183 -14.57 4.72 11.21
N ALA A 184 -14.60 3.39 11.41
CA ALA A 184 -14.93 2.81 12.71
C ALA A 184 -13.94 3.24 13.81
N MET A 185 -12.63 3.21 13.52
CA MET A 185 -11.59 3.60 14.48
C MET A 185 -11.57 5.11 14.70
N ALA A 186 -11.75 5.89 13.64
CA ALA A 186 -11.82 7.35 13.73
C ALA A 186 -12.99 7.79 14.62
N VAL A 187 -14.19 7.22 14.42
CA VAL A 187 -15.37 7.52 15.24
C VAL A 187 -15.13 7.19 16.70
N VAL A 188 -14.58 6.00 17.00
CA VAL A 188 -14.24 5.63 18.38
C VAL A 188 -13.25 6.60 19.01
N PHE A 189 -12.20 6.99 18.28
CA PHE A 189 -11.21 7.94 18.75
C PHE A 189 -11.83 9.31 19.06
N TRP A 190 -12.61 9.88 18.14
CA TRP A 190 -13.25 11.19 18.35
C TRP A 190 -14.32 11.16 19.44
N CYS A 191 -15.08 10.07 19.57
CA CYS A 191 -16.01 9.87 20.68
C CYS A 191 -15.29 9.81 22.02
N ASN A 192 -14.15 9.11 22.09
CA ASN A 192 -13.32 9.07 23.31
C ASN A 192 -12.87 10.48 23.73
N LEU A 193 -12.45 11.30 22.77
CA LEU A 193 -12.08 12.70 23.05
C LEU A 193 -13.28 13.52 23.55
N GLY A 194 -14.46 13.35 22.95
CA GLY A 194 -15.69 13.99 23.40
C GLY A 194 -16.10 13.58 24.82
N ILE A 195 -15.99 12.28 25.15
CA ILE A 195 -16.23 11.77 26.51
C ILE A 195 -15.23 12.39 27.50
N LEU A 196 -13.95 12.47 27.15
CA LEU A 196 -12.94 13.10 28.01
C LEU A 196 -13.23 14.58 28.26
N SER A 197 -13.61 15.34 27.23
CA SER A 197 -14.04 16.74 27.40
C SER A 197 -15.27 16.82 28.32
N ALA A 198 -16.31 16.00 28.08
CA ALA A 198 -17.53 16.02 28.89
C ALA A 198 -17.31 15.64 30.37
N LEU A 199 -16.38 14.72 30.65
CA LEU A 199 -16.08 14.28 32.01
C LEU A 199 -15.26 15.32 32.79
N TYR A 200 -14.43 16.12 32.11
CA TYR A 200 -13.34 16.84 32.76
C TYR A 200 -13.28 18.35 32.47
N GLU A 201 -14.05 18.86 31.53
CA GLU A 201 -14.35 20.29 31.48
C GLU A 201 -15.47 20.62 32.47
N PRO A 202 -15.41 21.77 33.16
CA PRO A 202 -16.58 22.25 33.87
C PRO A 202 -17.71 22.35 32.85
N ALA A 203 -18.87 21.76 33.15
CA ALA A 203 -20.07 21.97 32.38
C ALA A 203 -20.37 23.48 32.39
N SER A 204 -19.78 24.23 31.47
CA SER A 204 -20.43 25.41 30.94
C SER A 204 -21.81 24.89 30.57
N LYS A 205 -22.87 25.49 31.11
CA LYS A 205 -24.22 25.10 30.76
C LYS A 205 -24.34 25.31 29.26
N LEU A 206 -24.02 24.30 28.47
CA LEU A 206 -24.32 24.22 27.07
C LEU A 206 -25.83 23.98 27.05
N VAL A 207 -26.56 25.03 27.36
CA VAL A 207 -27.99 25.11 27.08
C VAL A 207 -28.01 25.13 25.58
N ILE A 208 -28.21 23.97 24.95
CA ILE A 208 -28.57 23.89 23.54
C ILE A 208 -29.89 24.67 23.49
N PRO A 209 -29.89 25.93 23.01
CA PRO A 209 -31.12 26.70 23.04
C PRO A 209 -32.09 25.96 22.13
N LEU A 210 -33.34 25.75 22.57
CA LEU A 210 -34.40 25.37 21.62
C LEU A 210 -34.33 26.36 20.45
N TRP A 211 -33.96 25.85 19.28
CA TRP A 211 -33.38 26.63 18.17
C TRP A 211 -34.34 27.69 17.61
N ILE A 212 -35.63 27.59 17.91
CA ILE A 212 -36.68 28.45 17.37
C ILE A 212 -37.21 29.33 18.50
N ARG A 213 -36.57 30.49 18.70
CA ARG A 213 -37.01 31.53 19.65
C ARG A 213 -37.46 32.81 18.96
N ASN A 214 -36.98 33.08 17.75
CA ASN A 214 -37.35 34.27 16.97
C ASN A 214 -37.18 34.04 15.46
N GLN A 215 -37.60 35.00 14.64
CA GLN A 215 -37.55 34.91 13.17
C GLN A 215 -36.12 34.68 12.65
N LYS A 216 -35.10 35.30 13.27
CA LYS A 216 -33.69 35.09 12.89
C LYS A 216 -33.24 33.66 13.15
N SER A 217 -33.61 33.08 14.29
CA SER A 217 -33.23 31.72 14.66
C SER A 217 -33.98 30.67 13.82
N LEU A 218 -35.22 30.96 13.39
CA LEU A 218 -35.95 30.15 12.40
C LEU A 218 -35.22 30.12 11.04
N VAL A 219 -34.76 31.27 10.55
CA VAL A 219 -34.01 31.35 9.28
C VAL A 219 -32.71 30.55 9.35
N TRP A 220 -31.94 30.67 10.44
CA TRP A 220 -30.73 29.86 10.64
C TRP A 220 -31.03 28.35 10.75
N SER A 221 -32.14 27.98 11.41
CA SER A 221 -32.58 26.59 11.50
C SER A 221 -32.90 26.01 10.12
N MET A 222 -33.64 26.76 9.30
CA MET A 222 -33.97 26.36 7.92
C MET A 222 -32.72 26.26 7.04
N PHE A 223 -31.80 27.22 7.17
CA PHE A 223 -30.53 27.20 6.46
C PHE A 223 -29.72 25.94 6.80
N ILE A 224 -29.61 25.59 8.10
CA ILE A 224 -28.87 24.40 8.52
C ILE A 224 -29.56 23.10 8.11
N LEU A 225 -30.89 23.02 8.19
CA LEU A 225 -31.63 21.88 7.67
C LEU A 225 -31.45 21.73 6.16
N CYS A 226 -31.40 22.84 5.41
CA CYS A 226 -31.10 22.83 3.99
C CYS A 226 -29.67 22.34 3.72
N CYS A 227 -28.67 22.88 4.43
CA CYS A 227 -27.28 22.41 4.33
C CYS A 227 -27.14 20.92 4.69
N ALA A 228 -27.82 20.46 5.74
CA ALA A 228 -27.86 19.06 6.13
C ALA A 228 -28.55 18.19 5.07
N GLY A 229 -29.63 18.68 4.46
CA GLY A 229 -30.32 18.02 3.36
C GLY A 229 -29.46 17.90 2.10
N VAL A 230 -28.71 18.95 1.75
CA VAL A 230 -27.73 18.92 0.65
C VAL A 230 -26.60 17.94 0.95
N LEU A 231 -26.05 17.98 2.16
CA LEU A 231 -24.99 17.07 2.58
C LEU A 231 -25.46 15.62 2.58
N TRP A 232 -26.67 15.36 3.09
CA TRP A 232 -27.33 14.06 3.03
C TRP A 232 -27.51 13.58 1.60
N TYR A 233 -28.00 14.45 0.70
CA TYR A 233 -28.15 14.12 -0.72
C TYR A 233 -26.80 13.74 -1.36
N CYS A 234 -25.73 14.50 -1.10
CA CYS A 234 -24.38 14.19 -1.59
C CYS A 234 -23.86 12.83 -1.08
N VAL A 235 -24.11 12.52 0.20
CA VAL A 235 -23.75 11.23 0.81
C VAL A 235 -24.54 10.09 0.16
N VAL A 236 -25.86 10.24 -0.01
CA VAL A 236 -26.72 9.23 -0.65
C VAL A 236 -26.31 8.97 -2.09
N GLN A 237 -25.97 10.01 -2.86
CA GLN A 237 -25.47 9.83 -4.23
C GLN A 237 -24.14 9.07 -4.25
N SER A 238 -23.23 9.40 -3.33
CA SER A 238 -21.96 8.68 -3.21
C SER A 238 -22.16 7.21 -2.85
N PHE A 239 -23.07 6.92 -1.91
CA PHE A 239 -23.44 5.54 -1.56
C PHE A 239 -24.08 4.80 -2.74
N ARG A 240 -24.98 5.46 -3.49
CA ARG A 240 -25.60 4.88 -4.69
C ARG A 240 -24.55 4.55 -5.76
N SER A 241 -23.57 5.42 -5.97
CA SER A 241 -22.43 5.18 -6.86
C SER A 241 -21.65 3.94 -6.41
N GLU A 242 -21.35 3.82 -5.12
CA GLU A 242 -20.62 2.67 -4.57
C GLU A 242 -21.39 1.36 -4.74
N VAL A 243 -22.71 1.36 -4.52
CA VAL A 243 -23.55 0.17 -4.76
C VAL A 243 -23.49 -0.26 -6.24
N LEU A 244 -23.51 0.70 -7.17
CA LEU A 244 -23.37 0.42 -8.60
C LEU A 244 -21.96 -0.09 -8.94
N PHE A 245 -20.93 0.50 -8.34
CA PHE A 245 -19.55 0.05 -8.46
C PHE A 245 -19.38 -1.42 -8.03
N GLN A 246 -19.94 -1.79 -6.87
CA GLN A 246 -19.89 -3.17 -6.38
C GLN A 246 -20.64 -4.13 -7.33
N LYS A 247 -21.84 -3.76 -7.81
CA LYS A 247 -22.56 -4.55 -8.82
C LYS A 247 -21.76 -4.72 -10.12
N GLY A 248 -21.07 -3.67 -10.57
CA GLY A 248 -20.18 -3.73 -11.73
C GLY A 248 -18.98 -4.64 -11.49
N TYR A 249 -18.40 -4.59 -10.29
CA TYR A 249 -17.31 -5.47 -9.88
C TYR A 249 -17.74 -6.94 -9.88
N ASP A 250 -18.88 -7.26 -9.25
CA ASP A 250 -19.42 -8.62 -9.19
C ASP A 250 -19.74 -9.16 -10.59
N ALA A 251 -20.39 -8.35 -11.43
CA ALA A 251 -20.66 -8.72 -12.83
C ALA A 251 -19.36 -9.03 -13.60
N ARG A 252 -18.32 -8.21 -13.42
CA ARG A 252 -17.01 -8.43 -14.05
C ARG A 252 -16.34 -9.71 -13.56
N VAL A 253 -16.40 -10.00 -12.26
CA VAL A 253 -15.85 -11.24 -11.69
C VAL A 253 -16.59 -12.47 -12.22
N ASN A 254 -17.91 -12.36 -12.43
CA ASN A 254 -18.73 -13.40 -13.05
C ASN A 254 -18.62 -13.45 -14.59
N ASN A 255 -17.68 -12.69 -15.19
CA ASN A 255 -17.47 -12.58 -16.63
C ASN A 255 -18.68 -12.03 -17.43
N ASP A 256 -19.62 -11.38 -16.75
CA ASP A 256 -20.74 -10.66 -17.37
C ASP A 256 -20.32 -9.22 -17.70
N LEU A 257 -19.51 -9.11 -18.76
CA LEU A 257 -18.88 -7.86 -19.17
C LEU A 257 -19.89 -6.80 -19.60
N LYS A 258 -21.03 -7.22 -20.18
CA LYS A 258 -22.09 -6.29 -20.62
C LYS A 258 -22.73 -5.57 -19.44
N ASN A 259 -23.13 -6.31 -18.41
CA ASN A 259 -23.70 -5.70 -17.21
C ASN A 259 -22.66 -4.94 -16.40
N ALA A 260 -21.41 -5.43 -16.36
CA ALA A 260 -20.30 -4.72 -15.71
C ALA A 260 -20.13 -3.31 -16.28
N VAL A 261 -20.03 -3.19 -17.62
CA VAL A 261 -19.94 -1.90 -18.30
C VAL A 261 -21.13 -1.00 -17.96
N ALA A 262 -22.36 -1.51 -18.08
CA ALA A 262 -23.57 -0.73 -17.81
C ALA A 262 -23.66 -0.22 -16.36
N TYR A 263 -23.22 -1.01 -15.37
CA TYR A 263 -23.17 -0.57 -13.98
C TYR A 263 -22.07 0.47 -13.74
N TYR A 264 -20.88 0.27 -14.32
CA TYR A 264 -19.79 1.23 -14.22
C TYR A 264 -20.10 2.56 -14.90
N GLU A 265 -20.75 2.57 -16.07
CA GLU A 265 -21.21 3.80 -16.72
C GLU A 265 -22.15 4.61 -15.82
N LYS A 266 -23.14 3.95 -15.22
CA LYS A 266 -24.08 4.61 -14.29
C LYS A 266 -23.38 5.14 -13.06
N ALA A 267 -22.40 4.41 -12.51
CA ALA A 267 -21.61 4.89 -11.39
C ALA A 267 -20.77 6.12 -11.79
N VAL A 268 -20.09 6.08 -12.94
CA VAL A 268 -19.26 7.19 -13.45
C VAL A 268 -20.10 8.44 -13.70
N GLN A 269 -21.35 8.30 -14.13
CA GLN A 269 -22.27 9.45 -14.25
C GLN A 269 -22.55 10.13 -12.90
N ILE A 270 -22.58 9.38 -11.80
CA ILE A 270 -22.82 9.93 -10.45
C ILE A 270 -21.53 10.52 -9.86
N GLN A 271 -20.40 9.83 -10.02
CA GLN A 271 -19.10 10.25 -9.51
C GLN A 271 -18.06 10.32 -10.64
N PRO A 272 -18.12 11.37 -11.46
CA PRO A 272 -17.34 11.43 -12.69
C PRO A 272 -15.83 11.58 -12.46
N ASN A 273 -15.41 12.07 -11.28
CA ASN A 273 -13.99 12.29 -10.95
C ASN A 273 -13.42 11.25 -9.98
N ASN A 274 -14.14 10.17 -9.68
CA ASN A 274 -13.61 9.12 -8.79
C ASN A 274 -12.60 8.24 -9.56
N LEU A 275 -11.30 8.42 -9.27
CA LEU A 275 -10.21 7.75 -9.99
C LEU A 275 -10.28 6.22 -9.92
N SER A 276 -10.67 5.66 -8.76
CA SER A 276 -10.81 4.21 -8.59
C SER A 276 -11.93 3.68 -9.49
N LEU A 277 -13.06 4.37 -9.49
CA LEU A 277 -14.22 4.04 -10.32
C LEU A 277 -13.89 4.15 -11.82
N LEU A 278 -13.26 5.24 -12.25
CA LEU A 278 -12.82 5.43 -13.64
C LEU A 278 -11.86 4.31 -14.07
N TYR A 279 -10.90 3.93 -13.22
CA TYR A 279 -9.94 2.86 -13.51
C TYR A 279 -10.63 1.52 -13.73
N HIS A 280 -11.56 1.15 -12.85
CA HIS A 280 -12.30 -0.10 -12.96
C HIS A 280 -13.28 -0.11 -14.14
N ALA A 281 -13.91 1.03 -14.42
CA ALA A 281 -14.72 1.21 -15.62
C ALA A 281 -13.88 0.98 -16.89
N ALA A 282 -12.74 1.68 -17.02
CA ALA A 282 -11.82 1.54 -18.15
C ALA A 282 -11.35 0.09 -18.33
N PHE A 283 -11.01 -0.59 -17.24
CA PHE A 283 -10.63 -2.01 -17.28
C PHE A 283 -11.77 -2.90 -17.78
N ALA A 284 -13.01 -2.64 -17.36
CA ALA A 284 -14.18 -3.39 -17.83
C ALA A 284 -14.46 -3.13 -19.32
N PHE A 285 -14.35 -1.88 -19.79
CA PHE A 285 -14.46 -1.54 -21.22
C PHE A 285 -13.40 -2.27 -22.06
N ASN A 286 -12.14 -2.27 -21.63
CA ASN A 286 -11.07 -3.00 -22.31
C ASN A 286 -11.36 -4.50 -22.38
N SER A 287 -11.80 -5.08 -21.26
CA SER A 287 -12.16 -6.50 -21.16
C SER A 287 -13.35 -6.85 -22.08
N ALA A 288 -14.31 -5.93 -22.25
CA ALA A 288 -15.42 -6.04 -23.19
C ALA A 288 -15.03 -5.77 -24.66
N GLY A 289 -13.76 -5.52 -24.96
CA GLY A 289 -13.25 -5.21 -26.29
C GLY A 289 -13.46 -3.75 -26.75
N GLN A 290 -14.07 -2.91 -25.92
CA GLN A 290 -14.35 -1.50 -26.18
C GLN A 290 -13.12 -0.64 -25.80
N ARG A 291 -12.01 -0.84 -26.51
CA ARG A 291 -10.69 -0.31 -26.13
C ARG A 291 -10.58 1.20 -26.29
N GLU A 292 -11.24 1.78 -27.28
CA GLU A 292 -11.25 3.23 -27.51
C GLU A 292 -11.86 3.97 -26.33
N GLN A 293 -12.98 3.46 -25.80
CA GLN A 293 -13.63 4.03 -24.63
C GLN A 293 -12.79 3.84 -23.36
N ALA A 294 -12.10 2.70 -23.24
CA ALA A 294 -11.15 2.47 -22.16
C ALA A 294 -10.00 3.50 -22.17
N VAL A 295 -9.42 3.79 -23.35
CA VAL A 295 -8.37 4.80 -23.51
C VAL A 295 -8.88 6.19 -23.10
N VAL A 296 -10.08 6.59 -23.50
CA VAL A 296 -10.67 7.89 -23.08
C VAL A 296 -10.76 8.00 -21.55
N LEU A 297 -11.18 6.93 -20.87
CA LEU A 297 -11.24 6.92 -19.41
C LEU A 297 -9.85 6.92 -18.77
N TYR A 298 -8.87 6.21 -19.35
CA TYR A 298 -7.49 6.26 -18.87
C TYR A 298 -6.86 7.64 -19.05
N ASP A 299 -7.07 8.29 -20.19
CA ASP A 299 -6.58 9.66 -20.46
C ASP A 299 -7.12 10.64 -19.41
N ARG A 300 -8.41 10.55 -19.08
CA ARG A 300 -9.03 11.35 -18.01
C ARG A 300 -8.41 11.09 -16.63
N ILE A 301 -8.02 9.85 -16.33
CA ILE A 301 -7.32 9.55 -15.06
C ILE A 301 -5.93 10.18 -15.07
N MET A 302 -5.21 10.12 -16.19
CA MET A 302 -3.87 10.70 -16.32
C MET A 302 -3.85 12.22 -16.21
N GLU A 303 -4.93 12.92 -16.59
CA GLU A 303 -5.10 14.36 -16.35
C GLU A 303 -5.08 14.71 -14.86
N CYS A 304 -5.67 13.87 -14.00
CA CYS A 304 -5.76 14.10 -12.56
C CYS A 304 -4.65 13.41 -11.76
N ALA A 305 -4.13 12.29 -12.26
CA ALA A 305 -3.17 11.43 -11.59
C ALA A 305 -2.09 10.95 -12.57
N PRO A 306 -1.17 11.86 -12.97
CA PRO A 306 -0.19 11.59 -14.02
C PRO A 306 0.81 10.48 -13.66
N TYR A 307 0.96 10.15 -12.38
CA TYR A 307 1.90 9.12 -11.90
C TYR A 307 1.22 7.79 -11.56
N TYR A 308 -0.05 7.60 -11.93
CA TYR A 308 -0.74 6.33 -11.69
C TYR A 308 -0.21 5.22 -12.62
N ALA A 309 0.80 4.49 -12.15
CA ALA A 309 1.52 3.47 -12.92
C ALA A 309 0.57 2.47 -13.64
N SER A 310 -0.37 1.85 -12.93
CA SER A 310 -1.28 0.87 -13.53
C SER A 310 -2.14 1.44 -14.68
N VAL A 311 -2.41 2.74 -14.69
CA VAL A 311 -3.13 3.42 -15.80
C VAL A 311 -2.26 3.49 -17.05
N HIS A 312 -0.99 3.88 -16.91
CA HIS A 312 -0.04 3.90 -18.02
C HIS A 312 0.12 2.53 -18.66
N LYS A 313 0.35 1.47 -17.87
CA LYS A 313 0.48 0.10 -18.39
C LYS A 313 -0.77 -0.35 -19.12
N ASN A 314 -1.95 -0.15 -18.54
CA ASN A 314 -3.21 -0.61 -19.15
C ASN A 314 -3.61 0.21 -20.39
N SER A 315 -3.39 1.53 -20.37
CA SER A 315 -3.61 2.38 -21.54
C SER A 315 -2.64 2.01 -22.67
N ALA A 316 -1.38 1.69 -22.35
CA ALA A 316 -0.40 1.23 -23.33
C ALA A 316 -0.83 -0.08 -23.98
N ILE A 317 -1.33 -1.04 -23.19
CA ILE A 317 -1.89 -2.30 -23.71
C ILE A 317 -3.07 -2.01 -24.65
N CYS A 318 -4.00 -1.13 -24.27
CA CYS A 318 -5.12 -0.77 -25.14
C CYS A 318 -4.64 -0.15 -26.45
N ASN A 319 -3.71 0.82 -26.40
CA ASN A 319 -3.15 1.47 -27.57
C ASN A 319 -2.37 0.48 -28.45
N MET A 320 -1.62 -0.45 -27.87
CA MET A 320 -0.92 -1.51 -28.61
C MET A 320 -1.90 -2.41 -29.35
N MET A 321 -2.99 -2.84 -28.70
CA MET A 321 -4.03 -3.65 -29.35
C MET A 321 -4.79 -2.90 -30.44
N LEU A 322 -4.90 -1.57 -30.31
CA LEU A 322 -5.43 -0.66 -31.34
C LEU A 322 -4.40 -0.31 -32.43
N LYS A 323 -3.19 -0.87 -32.38
CA LYS A 323 -2.06 -0.57 -33.27
C LYS A 323 -1.58 0.89 -33.24
N HIS A 324 -1.92 1.63 -32.19
CA HIS A 324 -1.37 2.95 -31.90
C HIS A 324 0.01 2.82 -31.23
N PHE A 325 0.96 2.18 -31.91
CA PHE A 325 2.25 1.78 -31.34
C PHE A 325 3.04 2.94 -30.74
N LYS A 326 3.05 4.11 -31.38
CA LYS A 326 3.75 5.29 -30.86
C LYS A 326 3.24 5.71 -29.47
N LYS A 327 1.91 5.78 -29.29
CA LYS A 327 1.30 6.11 -27.99
C LYS A 327 1.57 5.02 -26.95
N ALA A 328 1.51 3.76 -27.36
CA ALA A 328 1.83 2.64 -26.47
C ALA A 328 3.28 2.70 -25.98
N VAL A 329 4.23 3.00 -26.87
CA VAL A 329 5.66 3.21 -26.52
C VAL A 329 5.81 4.33 -25.50
N GLU A 330 5.21 5.50 -25.73
CA GLU A 330 5.26 6.64 -24.80
C GLU A 330 4.77 6.23 -23.40
N GLN A 331 3.62 5.55 -23.32
CA GLN A 331 3.03 5.11 -22.05
C GLN A 331 3.82 3.98 -21.36
N TYR A 332 4.37 3.02 -22.12
CA TYR A 332 5.24 1.99 -21.56
C TYR A 332 6.55 2.57 -21.03
N ILE A 333 7.11 3.60 -21.69
CA ILE A 333 8.28 4.32 -21.17
C ILE A 333 7.94 4.99 -19.84
N THR A 334 6.83 5.74 -19.75
CA THR A 334 6.40 6.35 -18.48
C THR A 334 6.16 5.29 -17.39
N PHE A 335 5.52 4.17 -17.73
CA PHE A 335 5.37 3.07 -16.77
C PHE A 335 6.71 2.49 -16.31
N SER A 336 7.67 2.28 -17.22
CA SER A 336 8.99 1.75 -16.87
C SER A 336 9.82 2.67 -15.97
N GLN A 337 9.55 3.98 -16.00
CA GLN A 337 10.13 4.95 -15.06
C GLN A 337 9.49 4.82 -13.68
N LEU A 338 8.20 4.48 -13.59
CA LEU A 338 7.46 4.33 -12.33
C LEU A 338 7.63 2.94 -11.70
N ASN A 339 7.79 1.90 -12.51
CA ASN A 339 8.07 0.52 -12.12
C ASN A 339 9.11 -0.09 -13.08
N PRO A 340 10.41 0.00 -12.75
CA PRO A 340 11.46 -0.46 -13.64
C PRO A 340 11.68 -1.98 -13.65
N TYR A 341 11.00 -2.75 -12.78
CA TYR A 341 11.21 -4.19 -12.60
C TYR A 341 10.08 -5.07 -13.15
N ASP A 342 9.24 -4.51 -14.04
CA ASP A 342 8.18 -5.25 -14.74
C ASP A 342 8.67 -5.76 -16.11
N PRO A 343 9.01 -7.05 -16.25
CA PRO A 343 9.54 -7.58 -17.51
C PRO A 343 8.52 -7.55 -18.66
N GLU A 344 7.23 -7.69 -18.37
CA GLU A 344 6.16 -7.65 -19.37
C GLU A 344 6.13 -6.30 -20.11
N THR A 345 6.38 -5.20 -19.39
CA THR A 345 6.48 -3.87 -20.00
C THR A 345 7.56 -3.81 -21.06
N TYR A 346 8.75 -4.34 -20.77
CA TYR A 346 9.86 -4.33 -21.74
C TYR A 346 9.62 -5.26 -22.93
N LEU A 347 8.92 -6.40 -22.74
CA LEU A 347 8.48 -7.24 -23.85
C LEU A 347 7.47 -6.52 -24.75
N ASN A 348 6.46 -5.88 -24.17
CA ASN A 348 5.45 -5.15 -24.95
C ASN A 348 6.05 -3.91 -25.63
N LEU A 349 6.98 -3.23 -24.98
CA LEU A 349 7.75 -2.13 -25.57
C LEU A 349 8.60 -2.62 -26.74
N SER A 350 9.29 -3.76 -26.58
CA SER A 350 10.05 -4.42 -27.65
C SER A 350 9.17 -4.75 -28.84
N TYR A 351 7.97 -5.28 -28.60
CA TYR A 351 6.98 -5.58 -29.64
C TYR A 351 6.53 -4.30 -30.37
N CYS A 352 6.14 -3.25 -29.65
CA CYS A 352 5.72 -1.99 -30.27
C CYS A 352 6.84 -1.34 -31.10
N LEU A 353 8.09 -1.36 -30.60
CA LEU A 353 9.25 -0.84 -31.32
C LEU A 353 9.55 -1.64 -32.60
N HIS A 354 9.38 -2.96 -32.55
CA HIS A 354 9.52 -3.82 -33.72
C HIS A 354 8.50 -3.47 -34.81
N GLU A 355 7.22 -3.32 -34.43
CA GLU A 355 6.14 -2.92 -35.34
C GLU A 355 6.36 -1.52 -35.93
N MET A 356 7.08 -0.65 -35.22
CA MET A 356 7.50 0.67 -35.70
C MET A 356 8.77 0.63 -36.57
N GLY A 357 9.41 -0.53 -36.75
CA GLY A 357 10.63 -0.71 -37.53
C GLY A 357 11.94 -0.44 -36.78
N ASP A 358 11.89 -0.11 -35.49
CA ASP A 358 13.10 0.10 -34.66
C ASP A 358 13.57 -1.23 -34.06
N THR A 359 14.15 -2.07 -34.92
CA THR A 359 14.63 -3.41 -34.53
C THR A 359 15.78 -3.37 -33.52
N ALA A 360 16.57 -2.29 -33.51
CA ALA A 360 17.72 -2.15 -32.62
C ALA A 360 17.26 -1.88 -31.18
N GLN A 361 16.38 -0.90 -30.98
CA GLN A 361 15.81 -0.64 -29.66
C GLN A 361 14.91 -1.78 -29.20
N SER A 362 14.16 -2.41 -30.11
CA SER A 362 13.37 -3.59 -29.81
C SER A 362 14.22 -4.70 -29.18
N ARG A 363 15.37 -5.03 -29.77
CA ARG A 363 16.29 -6.05 -29.22
C ARG A 363 16.87 -5.64 -27.87
N SER A 364 17.20 -4.35 -27.69
CA SER A 364 17.64 -3.82 -26.40
C SER A 364 16.59 -4.01 -25.31
N MET A 365 15.32 -3.70 -25.60
CA MET A 365 14.22 -3.88 -24.64
C MET A 365 13.95 -5.36 -24.35
N GLN A 366 14.11 -6.25 -25.34
CA GLN A 366 14.00 -7.69 -25.12
C GLN A 366 15.08 -8.21 -24.15
N MET A 367 16.34 -7.75 -24.31
CA MET A 367 17.41 -8.09 -23.36
C MET A 367 17.08 -7.60 -21.95
N LYS A 368 16.61 -6.35 -21.83
CA LYS A 368 16.17 -5.77 -20.56
C LYS A 368 15.03 -6.57 -19.90
N ALA A 369 14.09 -7.07 -20.70
CA ALA A 369 13.02 -7.94 -20.20
C ALA A 369 13.57 -9.23 -19.59
N LEU A 370 14.51 -9.89 -20.29
CA LEU A 370 15.15 -11.12 -19.81
C LEU A 370 15.94 -10.88 -18.51
N GLU A 371 16.65 -9.76 -18.40
CA GLU A 371 17.34 -9.35 -17.16
C GLU A 371 16.35 -9.25 -15.98
N MET A 372 15.18 -8.62 -16.19
CA MET A 372 14.17 -8.49 -15.14
C MET A 372 13.51 -9.83 -14.80
N TYR A 373 13.31 -10.72 -15.79
CA TYR A 373 12.84 -12.09 -15.54
C TYR A 373 13.82 -12.88 -14.67
N VAL A 374 15.10 -12.86 -15.04
CA VAL A 374 16.19 -13.54 -14.31
C VAL A 374 16.27 -13.00 -12.89
N TRP A 375 16.35 -11.67 -12.73
CA TRP A 375 16.42 -11.04 -11.42
C TRP A 375 15.26 -11.49 -10.49
N ARG A 376 14.02 -11.49 -10.99
CA ARG A 376 12.85 -11.89 -10.19
C ARG A 376 12.84 -13.39 -9.89
N ALA A 377 13.28 -14.22 -10.83
CA ALA A 377 13.45 -15.66 -10.61
C ALA A 377 14.51 -15.95 -9.55
N GLU A 378 15.62 -15.20 -9.52
CA GLU A 378 16.63 -15.30 -8.47
C GLU A 378 16.06 -14.95 -7.09
N GLN A 379 15.14 -13.99 -6.99
CA GLN A 379 14.47 -13.69 -5.72
C GLN A 379 13.64 -14.88 -5.21
N PHE A 380 12.90 -15.55 -6.10
CA PHE A 380 12.19 -16.78 -5.74
C PHE A 380 13.16 -17.88 -5.34
N PHE A 381 14.25 -18.04 -6.08
CA PHE A 381 15.29 -19.03 -5.79
C PHE A 381 15.92 -18.80 -4.40
N ASN A 382 16.32 -17.57 -4.07
CA ASN A 382 16.93 -17.22 -2.79
C ASN A 382 15.99 -17.45 -1.59
N ARG A 383 14.68 -17.35 -1.80
CA ARG A 383 13.65 -17.69 -0.80
C ARG A 383 13.33 -19.19 -0.73
N LYS A 384 14.05 -20.02 -1.50
CA LYS A 384 13.80 -21.46 -1.66
C LYS A 384 12.43 -21.77 -2.28
N GLU A 385 11.82 -20.81 -2.98
CA GLU A 385 10.58 -20.97 -3.74
C GLU A 385 10.90 -21.51 -5.15
N TYR A 386 11.67 -22.60 -5.22
CA TYR A 386 12.26 -23.13 -6.46
C TYR A 386 11.22 -23.45 -7.54
N ARG A 387 10.03 -23.93 -7.13
CA ARG A 387 8.91 -24.19 -8.04
C ARG A 387 8.49 -22.92 -8.77
N LYS A 388 8.28 -21.83 -8.03
CA LYS A 388 7.90 -20.54 -8.61
C LYS A 388 9.00 -19.98 -9.51
N ALA A 389 10.26 -20.11 -9.11
CA ALA A 389 11.40 -19.70 -9.93
C ALA A 389 11.43 -20.43 -11.28
N ARG A 390 11.24 -21.76 -11.25
CA ARG A 390 11.17 -22.59 -12.47
C ARG A 390 10.01 -22.18 -13.37
N GLU A 391 8.79 -22.17 -12.83
CA GLU A 391 7.56 -21.83 -13.57
C GLU A 391 7.65 -20.42 -14.18
N TYR A 392 8.19 -19.46 -13.43
CA TYR A 392 8.34 -18.08 -13.89
C TYR A 392 9.29 -17.93 -15.09
N LEU A 393 10.29 -18.81 -15.21
CA LEU A 393 11.27 -18.78 -16.30
C LEU A 393 10.88 -19.64 -17.52
N GLU A 394 9.79 -20.41 -17.47
CA GLU A 394 9.38 -21.25 -18.61
C GLU A 394 9.07 -20.44 -19.88
N THR A 395 8.44 -19.28 -19.72
CA THR A 395 8.10 -18.40 -20.87
C THR A 395 9.36 -17.71 -21.41
N PRO A 396 10.19 -17.04 -20.59
CA PRO A 396 11.48 -16.48 -21.03
C PRO A 396 12.40 -17.50 -21.71
N LEU A 397 12.44 -18.74 -21.22
CA LEU A 397 13.25 -19.82 -21.78
C LEU A 397 12.78 -20.23 -23.19
N LYS A 398 11.48 -20.17 -23.46
CA LYS A 398 10.94 -20.38 -24.83
C LYS A 398 11.28 -19.22 -25.77
N ILE A 399 11.31 -17.99 -25.25
CA ILE A 399 11.59 -16.78 -26.02
C ILE A 399 13.09 -16.72 -26.38
N ALA A 400 13.98 -17.03 -25.43
CA ALA A 400 15.42 -16.94 -25.59
C ALA A 400 16.12 -18.17 -24.95
N PRO A 401 16.08 -19.34 -25.61
CA PRO A 401 16.68 -20.58 -25.10
C PRO A 401 18.22 -20.53 -25.07
N ASP A 402 18.81 -19.54 -25.73
CA ASP A 402 20.23 -19.22 -25.79
C ASP A 402 20.68 -18.21 -24.73
N ASN A 403 19.76 -17.64 -23.94
CA ASN A 403 20.15 -16.74 -22.87
C ASN A 403 20.72 -17.52 -21.68
N SER A 404 22.05 -17.42 -21.50
CA SER A 404 22.81 -18.05 -20.41
C SER A 404 22.15 -17.88 -19.04
N ALA A 405 21.78 -16.65 -18.68
CA ALA A 405 21.28 -16.34 -17.35
C ALA A 405 19.91 -17.01 -17.07
N VAL A 406 19.01 -17.01 -18.07
CA VAL A 406 17.72 -17.71 -17.98
C VAL A 406 17.93 -19.22 -17.80
N VAL A 407 18.79 -19.83 -18.62
CA VAL A 407 19.08 -21.27 -18.56
C VAL A 407 19.69 -21.65 -17.21
N ILE A 408 20.66 -20.87 -16.73
CA ILE A 408 21.35 -21.10 -15.46
C ILE A 408 20.37 -21.07 -14.28
N VAL A 409 19.56 -20.02 -14.17
CA VAL A 409 18.63 -19.89 -13.03
C VAL A 409 17.51 -20.93 -13.12
N TYR A 410 17.05 -21.26 -14.32
CA TYR A 410 16.08 -22.35 -14.54
C TYR A 410 16.66 -23.71 -14.10
N ALA A 411 17.87 -24.06 -14.55
CA ALA A 411 18.53 -25.32 -14.20
C ALA A 411 18.80 -25.43 -12.70
N ARG A 412 19.28 -24.35 -12.07
CA ARG A 412 19.45 -24.29 -10.61
C ARG A 412 18.13 -24.49 -9.89
N SER A 413 17.04 -23.89 -10.38
CA SER A 413 15.70 -24.07 -9.80
C SER A 413 15.22 -25.52 -9.90
N CYS A 414 15.47 -26.21 -11.02
CA CYS A 414 15.21 -27.65 -11.16
C CYS A 414 16.04 -28.48 -10.16
N ALA A 415 17.34 -28.20 -10.02
CA ALA A 415 18.19 -28.87 -9.06
C ALA A 415 17.71 -28.66 -7.60
N GLY A 416 17.27 -27.44 -7.25
CA GLY A 416 16.66 -27.13 -5.95
C GLY A 416 15.38 -27.92 -5.66
N LEU A 417 14.64 -28.33 -6.70
CA LEU A 417 13.47 -29.22 -6.61
C LEU A 417 13.82 -30.72 -6.56
N LYS A 418 15.12 -31.07 -6.58
CA LYS A 418 15.62 -32.43 -6.79
C LYS A 418 15.23 -33.04 -8.14
N ASP A 419 14.92 -32.19 -9.12
CA ASP A 419 14.67 -32.56 -10.51
C ASP A 419 15.99 -32.39 -11.31
N THR A 420 17.02 -33.12 -10.88
CA THR A 420 18.38 -33.02 -11.44
C THR A 420 18.46 -33.56 -12.87
N SER A 421 17.60 -34.50 -13.26
CA SER A 421 17.50 -34.99 -14.64
C SER A 421 17.11 -33.88 -15.62
N SER A 422 16.10 -33.07 -15.28
CA SER A 422 15.69 -31.93 -16.09
C SER A 422 16.76 -30.84 -16.13
N ALA A 423 17.43 -30.56 -14.99
CA ALA A 423 18.54 -29.62 -14.92
C ALA A 423 19.71 -30.03 -15.84
N VAL A 424 20.11 -31.30 -15.80
CA VAL A 424 21.18 -31.83 -16.66
C VAL A 424 20.77 -31.81 -18.13
N SER A 425 19.53 -32.18 -18.44
CA SER A 425 19.02 -32.19 -19.82
C SER A 425 19.13 -30.82 -20.46
N ILE A 426 18.65 -29.78 -19.77
CA ILE A 426 18.63 -28.42 -20.32
C ILE A 426 20.04 -27.83 -20.44
N LEU A 427 20.91 -28.06 -19.45
CA LEU A 427 22.29 -27.58 -19.49
C LEU A 427 23.10 -28.27 -20.59
N LYS A 428 22.90 -29.58 -20.82
CA LYS A 428 23.53 -30.29 -21.93
C LYS A 428 23.07 -29.75 -23.28
N ASP A 429 21.77 -29.50 -23.45
CA ASP A 429 21.26 -28.97 -24.71
C ASP A 429 21.77 -27.55 -25.01
N TYR A 430 21.86 -26.71 -23.99
CA TYR A 430 22.44 -25.37 -24.08
C TYR A 430 23.95 -25.40 -24.40
N LEU A 431 24.74 -26.21 -23.67
CA LEU A 431 26.19 -26.28 -23.84
C LEU A 431 26.63 -26.90 -25.18
N LYS A 432 25.76 -27.65 -25.88
CA LYS A 432 26.02 -28.06 -27.27
C LYS A 432 26.20 -26.86 -28.19
N ARG A 433 25.45 -25.78 -27.95
CA ARG A 433 25.46 -24.55 -28.74
C ARG A 433 26.46 -23.53 -28.18
N PHE A 434 26.63 -23.52 -26.85
CA PHE A 434 27.50 -22.56 -26.14
C PHE A 434 28.54 -23.27 -25.27
N PRO A 435 29.52 -23.97 -25.87
CA PRO A 435 30.45 -24.81 -25.13
C PRO A 435 31.37 -24.03 -24.19
N ASN A 436 31.56 -22.72 -24.40
CA ASN A 436 32.49 -21.88 -23.64
C ASN A 436 31.87 -21.24 -22.38
N ASP A 437 30.59 -21.49 -22.09
CA ASP A 437 29.93 -20.94 -20.89
C ASP A 437 30.38 -21.68 -19.63
N GLN A 438 31.39 -21.12 -18.95
CA GLN A 438 32.01 -21.75 -17.77
C GLN A 438 31.03 -21.93 -16.61
N THR A 439 30.08 -21.01 -16.43
CA THR A 439 29.10 -21.07 -15.34
C THR A 439 28.15 -22.23 -15.56
N ALA A 440 27.60 -22.37 -16.77
CA ALA A 440 26.75 -23.50 -17.12
C ALA A 440 27.48 -24.85 -17.03
N GLN A 441 28.77 -24.91 -17.44
CA GLN A 441 29.58 -26.13 -17.27
C GLN A 441 29.76 -26.54 -15.81
N ASN A 442 30.04 -25.58 -14.93
CA ASN A 442 30.26 -25.87 -13.51
C ASN A 442 28.98 -26.41 -12.86
N ILE A 443 27.83 -25.78 -13.12
CA ILE A 443 26.53 -26.24 -12.61
C ILE A 443 26.18 -27.63 -13.18
N LEU A 444 26.49 -27.89 -14.45
CA LEU A 444 26.29 -29.21 -15.05
C LEU A 444 27.11 -30.28 -14.32
N LYS A 445 28.39 -30.01 -14.02
CA LYS A 445 29.26 -30.95 -13.28
C LYS A 445 28.70 -31.26 -11.90
N GLU A 446 28.22 -30.24 -11.18
CA GLU A 446 27.57 -30.40 -9.88
C GLU A 446 26.31 -31.28 -9.99
N CYS A 447 25.41 -30.97 -10.92
CA CYS A 447 24.17 -31.72 -11.11
C CYS A 447 24.42 -33.18 -11.52
N VAL A 448 25.45 -33.45 -12.33
CA VAL A 448 25.82 -34.81 -12.76
C VAL A 448 26.40 -35.61 -11.59
N SER A 449 27.23 -34.99 -10.75
CA SER A 449 27.77 -35.61 -9.53
C SER A 449 26.64 -36.00 -8.57
N ASP A 450 25.63 -35.15 -8.41
CA ASP A 450 24.47 -35.41 -7.56
C ASP A 450 23.53 -36.49 -8.11
N LEU A 451 23.52 -36.73 -9.43
CA LEU A 451 22.77 -37.83 -10.06
C LEU A 451 23.45 -39.20 -9.91
N GLN A 452 24.76 -39.22 -9.66
CA GLN A 452 25.57 -40.44 -9.53
C GLN A 452 25.63 -40.96 -8.08
N LYS A 453 25.17 -40.17 -7.12
CA LYS A 453 25.00 -40.54 -5.71
C LYS A 453 23.56 -40.97 -5.44
#